data_AF-A0A6J6QBC0-F1
#
_entry.id   AF-A0A6J6QBC0-F1
#
_cell.length_a   1.000
_cell.length_b   1.000
_cell.length_c   1.000
_cell.angle_alpha   90.00
_cell.angle_beta   90.00
_cell.angle_gamma   90.00
#
_symmetry.space_group_name_H-M   'P 1'
#
loop_
_entity.id
_entity.type
_entity.pdbx_description
1 polymer ?
#
loop_
_entity_poly.entity_id
_entity_poly.type
_entity_poly.pdbx_seq_one_letter_code
_entity_poly.pdbx_strand_id
1 'polypeptide(L)'
;MKSIREYRYSKGWIVLLATAVGLSYGGYTYINRAVTSQVYVTNCGMQDYKPTTIIKFCADAGVGVGAIEWSSWSAEGATGEGKYEINDCIPTCVAGKLHSADVTVVLSKSKTIAGKPTLTHIVVKTKDGKNLPLSDSPTDAWPMELAG
;
A
#
# COMPACT_ATOMS: atom_id res chain seq x y z
N MET A 1 30.78 29.69 -40.80
CA MET A 1 29.51 29.14 -40.30
C MET A 1 29.44 27.69 -40.80
N LYS A 2 29.55 26.68 -39.93
CA LYS A 2 29.61 25.27 -40.36
C LYS A 2 28.24 24.79 -40.82
N SER A 3 28.20 24.04 -41.91
CA SER A 3 26.98 23.46 -42.48
C SER A 3 26.37 22.43 -41.51
N ILE A 4 25.04 22.33 -41.50
CA ILE A 4 24.29 21.32 -40.73
C ILE A 4 24.79 19.89 -41.04
N ARG A 5 25.24 19.66 -42.29
CA ARG A 5 25.78 18.37 -42.74
C ARG A 5 27.13 18.03 -42.08
N GLU A 6 27.94 19.03 -41.80
CA GLU A 6 29.22 18.87 -41.09
C GLU A 6 29.03 18.68 -39.59
N TYR A 7 28.02 19.32 -39.00
CA TYR A 7 27.66 19.07 -37.61
C TYR A 7 27.26 17.61 -37.40
N ARG A 8 26.43 17.05 -38.29
CA ARG A 8 25.96 15.65 -38.24
C ARG A 8 27.06 14.60 -38.21
N TYR A 9 28.24 14.86 -38.79
CA TYR A 9 29.38 13.93 -38.84
C TYR A 9 30.48 14.25 -37.81
N SER A 10 30.33 15.31 -37.02
CA SER A 10 31.29 15.63 -35.98
C SER A 10 31.19 14.66 -34.82
N LYS A 11 32.35 14.29 -34.24
CA LYS A 11 32.41 13.41 -33.06
C LYS A 11 31.55 13.95 -31.90
N GLY A 12 31.47 15.27 -31.74
CA GLY A 12 30.64 15.92 -30.72
C GLY A 12 29.13 15.70 -30.90
N TRP A 13 28.64 15.72 -32.14
CA TRP A 13 27.21 15.50 -32.42
C TRP A 13 26.79 14.04 -32.19
N ILE A 14 27.66 13.09 -32.52
CA ILE A 14 27.43 11.66 -32.27
C ILE A 14 27.37 11.39 -30.76
N VAL A 15 28.28 11.99 -29.98
CA VAL A 15 28.28 11.87 -28.52
C VAL A 15 27.01 12.46 -27.90
N LEU A 16 26.55 13.63 -28.38
CA LEU A 16 25.31 14.26 -27.91
C LEU A 16 24.05 13.43 -28.22
N LEU A 17 23.97 12.83 -29.41
CA LEU A 17 22.85 11.94 -29.73
C LEU A 17 22.87 10.66 -28.88
N ALA A 18 24.04 10.05 -28.69
CA ALA A 18 24.18 8.85 -27.87
C ALA A 18 23.79 9.09 -26.41
N THR A 19 24.19 10.23 -25.82
CA THR A 19 23.78 10.58 -24.44
C THR A 19 22.30 10.90 -24.34
N ALA A 20 21.72 11.62 -25.31
CA ALA A 20 20.28 11.91 -25.33
C ALA A 20 19.44 10.61 -25.42
N VAL A 21 19.85 9.66 -26.27
CA VAL A 21 19.20 8.34 -26.39
C VAL A 21 19.40 7.51 -25.12
N GLY A 22 20.61 7.50 -24.55
CA GLY A 22 20.89 6.77 -23.30
C GLY A 22 20.07 7.28 -22.11
N LEU A 23 19.95 8.60 -21.94
CA LEU A 23 19.15 9.22 -20.88
C LEU A 23 17.65 8.96 -21.06
N SER A 24 17.15 9.06 -22.30
CA SER A 24 15.73 8.79 -22.57
C SER A 24 15.37 7.32 -22.39
N TYR A 25 16.23 6.39 -22.80
CA TYR A 25 16.01 4.95 -22.58
C TYR A 25 16.15 4.57 -21.10
N GLY A 26 17.13 5.15 -20.40
CA GLY A 26 17.28 5.01 -18.95
C GLY A 26 16.04 5.51 -18.19
N GLY A 27 15.55 6.70 -18.52
CA GLY A 27 14.31 7.23 -17.94
C GLY A 27 13.09 6.36 -18.24
N TYR A 28 12.95 5.88 -19.48
CA TYR A 28 11.83 5.03 -19.90
C TYR A 28 11.77 3.70 -19.14
N THR A 29 12.91 3.02 -18.97
CA THR A 29 12.96 1.75 -18.21
C THR A 29 12.70 1.95 -16.71
N TYR A 30 13.13 3.08 -16.15
CA TYR A 30 12.92 3.43 -14.74
C TYR A 30 11.44 3.68 -14.43
N ILE A 31 10.76 4.46 -15.27
CA ILE A 31 9.33 4.77 -15.12
C ILE A 31 8.48 3.50 -15.27
N ASN A 32 8.78 2.66 -16.27
CA ASN A 32 8.00 1.43 -16.49
C ASN A 32 8.09 0.46 -15.31
N ARG A 33 9.28 0.29 -14.71
CA ARG A 33 9.43 -0.54 -13.49
C ARG A 33 8.52 -0.04 -12.36
N ALA A 34 8.48 1.27 -12.12
CA ALA A 34 7.66 1.87 -11.07
C ALA A 34 6.14 1.68 -11.28
N VAL A 35 5.66 1.71 -12.52
CA VAL A 35 4.24 1.47 -12.84
C VAL A 35 3.89 -0.01 -12.74
N THR A 36 4.77 -0.91 -13.16
CA THR A 36 4.56 -2.37 -13.04
C THR A 36 4.74 -2.91 -11.62
N SER A 37 5.30 -2.11 -10.70
CA SER A 37 5.52 -2.49 -9.30
C SER A 37 4.45 -1.99 -8.34
N GLN A 38 3.35 -1.39 -8.82
CA GLN A 38 2.31 -0.91 -7.94
C GLN A 38 1.57 -2.09 -7.30
N VAL A 39 1.78 -2.27 -5.99
CA VAL A 39 1.10 -3.27 -5.17
C VAL A 39 -0.14 -2.67 -4.51
N TYR A 40 -1.19 -3.45 -4.46
CA TYR A 40 -2.50 -3.10 -3.92
C TYR A 40 -2.79 -3.88 -2.63
N VAL A 41 -3.91 -3.57 -2.00
CA VAL A 41 -4.55 -4.41 -0.99
C VAL A 41 -6.01 -4.63 -1.37
N THR A 42 -6.65 -5.64 -0.79
CA THR A 42 -8.10 -5.77 -0.88
C THR A 42 -8.75 -5.15 0.36
N ASN A 43 -9.68 -4.23 0.17
CA ASN A 43 -10.46 -3.62 1.25
C ASN A 43 -11.94 -3.68 0.86
N CYS A 44 -12.72 -4.50 1.57
CA CYS A 44 -14.13 -4.76 1.23
C CYS A 44 -14.36 -5.14 -0.24
N GLY A 45 -13.49 -6.01 -0.77
CA GLY A 45 -13.58 -6.49 -2.16
C GLY A 45 -13.05 -5.51 -3.21
N MET A 46 -12.63 -4.30 -2.82
CA MET A 46 -12.03 -3.32 -3.72
C MET A 46 -10.50 -3.38 -3.63
N GLN A 47 -9.82 -3.30 -4.78
CA GLN A 47 -8.36 -3.16 -4.81
C GLN A 47 -7.98 -1.70 -4.59
N ASP A 48 -7.28 -1.43 -3.49
CA ASP A 48 -6.88 -0.08 -3.08
C ASP A 48 -5.36 0.05 -3.00
N TYR A 49 -4.83 1.25 -3.29
CA TYR A 49 -3.41 1.54 -3.25
C TYR A 49 -3.08 2.44 -2.06
N LYS A 50 -2.25 1.94 -1.14
CA LYS A 50 -1.82 2.65 0.08
C LYS A 50 -3.00 3.27 0.85
N PRO A 51 -4.03 2.50 1.21
CA PRO A 51 -5.18 3.07 1.91
C PRO A 51 -4.79 3.60 3.27
N THR A 52 -5.48 4.66 3.71
CA THR A 52 -5.39 5.17 5.09
C THR A 52 -6.36 4.46 6.04
N THR A 53 -7.17 3.54 5.53
CA THR A 53 -8.16 2.77 6.31
C THR A 53 -8.29 1.36 5.74
N ILE A 54 -8.25 0.35 6.60
CA ILE A 54 -8.49 -1.06 6.25
C ILE A 54 -9.61 -1.60 7.15
N ILE A 55 -10.70 -2.05 6.54
CA ILE A 55 -11.88 -2.56 7.24
C ILE A 55 -11.78 -4.08 7.35
N LYS A 56 -12.04 -4.63 8.55
CA LYS A 56 -12.07 -6.07 8.81
C LYS A 56 -13.43 -6.68 8.48
N PHE A 57 -14.50 -6.07 8.98
CA PHE A 57 -15.87 -6.54 8.77
C PHE A 57 -16.64 -5.54 7.89
N CYS A 58 -16.83 -5.89 6.62
CA CYS A 58 -17.34 -4.94 5.63
C CYS A 58 -18.85 -4.77 5.66
N ALA A 59 -19.58 -5.70 6.26
CA ALA A 59 -21.04 -5.60 6.38
C ALA A 59 -21.47 -4.40 7.24
N ASP A 60 -20.72 -4.08 8.29
CA ASP A 60 -21.06 -3.04 9.27
C ASP A 60 -19.94 -2.01 9.52
N ALA A 61 -18.74 -2.23 8.99
CA ALA A 61 -17.54 -1.45 9.27
C ALA A 61 -17.24 -1.30 10.77
N GLY A 62 -17.67 -2.27 11.59
CA GLY A 62 -17.58 -2.22 13.04
C GLY A 62 -16.16 -2.43 13.57
N VAL A 63 -15.25 -2.98 12.77
CA VAL A 63 -13.84 -3.21 13.13
C VAL A 63 -12.92 -2.85 11.97
N GLY A 64 -11.82 -2.16 12.27
CA GLY A 64 -10.78 -1.88 11.28
C GLY A 64 -9.57 -1.15 11.87
N VAL A 65 -8.72 -0.65 10.98
CA VAL A 65 -7.64 0.28 11.31
C VAL A 65 -7.82 1.54 10.47
N GLY A 66 -7.91 2.68 11.12
CA GLY A 66 -7.96 4.00 10.50
C GLY A 66 -6.66 4.78 10.69
N ALA A 67 -6.60 5.96 10.08
CA ALA A 67 -5.47 6.89 10.17
C ALA A 67 -4.11 6.23 9.90
N ILE A 68 -4.05 5.36 8.90
CA ILE A 68 -2.83 4.59 8.61
C ILE A 68 -1.80 5.50 7.92
N GLU A 69 -0.60 5.53 8.49
CA GLU A 69 0.60 6.14 7.93
C GLU A 69 1.62 5.06 7.59
N TRP A 70 1.92 4.91 6.29
CA TRP A 70 2.83 3.87 5.79
C TRP A 70 4.29 4.30 5.87
N SER A 71 5.12 3.48 6.52
CA SER A 71 6.58 3.63 6.56
C SER A 71 7.27 2.85 5.45
N SER A 72 6.68 1.75 4.99
CA SER A 72 7.17 0.98 3.84
C SER A 72 6.01 0.43 3.00
N TRP A 73 6.25 0.24 1.71
CA TRP A 73 5.25 -0.30 0.79
C TRP A 73 5.88 -0.94 -0.43
N SER A 74 5.83 -2.27 -0.51
CA SER A 74 6.31 -3.05 -1.66
C SER A 74 5.54 -4.35 -1.84
N ALA A 75 5.80 -5.04 -2.95
CA ALA A 75 5.12 -6.30 -3.27
C ALA A 75 5.43 -7.41 -2.26
N GLU A 76 6.54 -7.31 -1.53
CA GLU A 76 6.98 -8.25 -0.50
C GLU A 76 6.26 -8.00 0.84
N GLY A 77 5.83 -6.76 1.09
CA GLY A 77 5.11 -6.38 2.29
C GLY A 77 5.01 -4.87 2.46
N ALA A 78 4.21 -4.46 3.44
CA ALA A 78 4.10 -3.06 3.84
C ALA A 78 4.05 -2.95 5.36
N THR A 79 4.59 -1.85 5.88
CA THR A 79 4.55 -1.54 7.31
C THR A 79 4.05 -0.13 7.51
N GLY A 80 3.30 0.07 8.59
CA GLY A 80 2.78 1.38 8.94
C GLY A 80 2.35 1.43 10.39
N GLU A 81 1.81 2.58 10.76
CA GLU A 81 1.21 2.82 12.06
C GLU A 81 -0.21 3.33 11.83
N GLY A 82 -1.11 3.07 12.77
CA GLY A 82 -2.49 3.54 12.66
C GLY A 82 -3.23 3.36 13.96
N LYS A 83 -4.56 3.46 13.88
CA LYS A 83 -5.45 3.37 15.02
C LYS A 83 -6.43 2.22 14.80
N TYR A 84 -6.32 1.17 15.60
CA TYR A 84 -7.33 0.11 15.63
C TYR A 84 -8.60 0.67 16.23
N GLU A 85 -9.74 0.39 15.60
CA GLU A 85 -11.05 0.86 16.04
C GLU A 85 -12.04 -0.31 16.01
N ILE A 86 -12.82 -0.42 17.08
CA ILE A 86 -13.89 -1.42 17.23
C ILE A 86 -15.11 -0.78 17.89
N ASN A 87 -16.29 -1.03 17.32
CA ASN A 87 -17.57 -0.67 17.92
C ASN A 87 -18.03 -1.80 18.85
N ASP A 88 -18.40 -1.48 20.10
CA ASP A 88 -18.93 -2.48 21.04
C ASP A 88 -20.31 -3.01 20.65
N CYS A 89 -21.02 -2.30 19.77
CA CYS A 89 -22.37 -2.63 19.30
C CYS A 89 -23.41 -2.86 20.41
N ILE A 90 -23.26 -2.19 21.57
CA ILE A 90 -24.21 -2.32 22.69
C ILE A 90 -25.12 -1.08 22.77
N PRO A 91 -26.47 -1.23 22.72
CA PRO A 91 -27.24 -2.45 22.45
C PRO A 91 -27.37 -2.78 20.94
N THR A 92 -26.98 -1.85 20.07
CA THR A 92 -26.96 -2.01 18.61
C THR A 92 -25.70 -1.35 18.06
N CYS A 93 -25.23 -1.72 16.87
CA CYS A 93 -24.05 -1.08 16.27
C CYS A 93 -24.22 0.42 15.99
N VAL A 94 -25.44 0.89 15.74
CA VAL A 94 -25.71 2.32 15.54
C VAL A 94 -25.56 3.12 16.84
N ALA A 95 -25.90 2.50 17.98
CA ALA A 95 -25.87 3.14 19.29
C ALA A 95 -24.60 2.85 20.11
N GLY A 96 -23.78 1.91 19.65
CA GLY A 96 -22.58 1.46 20.34
C GLY A 96 -21.47 2.53 20.39
N LYS A 97 -20.43 2.24 21.16
CA LYS A 97 -19.27 3.13 21.32
C LYS A 97 -18.07 2.58 20.58
N LEU A 98 -17.32 3.49 19.95
CA LEU A 98 -16.02 3.20 19.38
C LEU A 98 -14.97 3.16 20.48
N HIS A 99 -14.21 2.08 20.52
CA HIS A 99 -13.02 1.89 21.33
C HIS A 99 -11.81 1.82 20.41
N SER A 100 -10.66 2.29 20.88
CA SER A 100 -9.47 2.37 20.02
C SER A 100 -8.15 2.19 20.73
N ALA A 101 -7.14 1.76 19.97
CA ALA A 101 -5.76 1.69 20.40
C ALA A 101 -4.79 2.03 19.27
N ASP A 102 -3.64 2.63 19.60
CA ASP A 102 -2.57 2.86 18.64
C ASP A 102 -1.87 1.54 18.30
N VAL A 103 -1.71 1.26 17.01
CA VAL A 103 -1.16 0.00 16.51
C VAL A 103 -0.06 0.19 15.49
N THR A 104 0.81 -0.81 15.38
CA THR A 104 1.59 -1.06 14.17
C THR A 104 0.81 -1.96 13.23
N VAL A 105 1.00 -1.76 11.93
CA VAL A 105 0.34 -2.50 10.85
C VAL A 105 1.40 -3.17 10.00
N VAL A 106 1.23 -4.47 9.75
CA VAL A 106 2.08 -5.23 8.83
C VAL A 106 1.20 -5.93 7.80
N LEU A 107 1.47 -5.66 6.53
CA LEU A 107 0.82 -6.31 5.39
C LEU A 107 1.77 -7.32 4.75
N SER A 108 1.22 -8.46 4.37
CA SER A 108 1.98 -9.59 3.83
C SER A 108 1.13 -10.45 2.89
N LYS A 109 1.71 -11.57 2.42
CA LYS A 109 1.10 -12.55 1.51
C LYS A 109 0.67 -11.92 0.18
N SER A 110 1.64 -11.65 -0.68
CA SER A 110 1.40 -11.14 -2.03
C SER A 110 0.74 -12.19 -2.93
N LYS A 111 -0.32 -11.80 -3.64
CA LYS A 111 -0.99 -12.60 -4.68
C LYS A 111 -1.37 -11.73 -5.86
N THR A 112 -1.55 -12.33 -7.04
CA THR A 112 -2.07 -11.63 -8.21
C THR A 112 -3.58 -11.71 -8.24
N ILE A 113 -4.26 -10.56 -8.11
CA ILE A 113 -5.73 -10.43 -8.21
C ILE A 113 -6.04 -9.49 -9.37
N ALA A 114 -6.87 -9.94 -10.32
CA ALA A 114 -7.21 -9.20 -11.53
C ALA A 114 -5.97 -8.65 -12.28
N GLY A 115 -4.88 -9.43 -12.33
CA GLY A 115 -3.63 -9.04 -12.98
C GLY A 115 -2.74 -8.07 -12.18
N LYS A 116 -3.10 -7.73 -10.94
CA LYS A 116 -2.35 -6.79 -10.09
C LYS A 116 -1.78 -7.50 -8.85
N PRO A 117 -0.51 -7.23 -8.47
CA PRO A 117 0.03 -7.73 -7.21
C PRO A 117 -0.72 -7.08 -6.04
N THR A 118 -1.17 -7.90 -5.09
CA THR A 118 -2.04 -7.50 -3.99
C THR A 118 -1.56 -8.16 -2.70
N LEU A 119 -1.30 -7.40 -1.65
CA LEU A 119 -1.05 -7.94 -0.30
C LEU A 119 -2.38 -8.31 0.33
N THR A 120 -2.45 -9.52 0.90
CA THR A 120 -3.73 -10.12 1.23
C THR A 120 -3.90 -10.54 2.68
N HIS A 121 -2.94 -10.17 3.52
CA HIS A 121 -2.99 -10.46 4.94
C HIS A 121 -2.46 -9.30 5.76
N ILE A 122 -3.20 -8.94 6.80
CA ILE A 122 -2.86 -7.88 7.73
C ILE A 122 -2.66 -8.48 9.12
N VAL A 123 -1.64 -7.95 9.81
CA VAL A 123 -1.41 -8.14 11.24
C VAL A 123 -1.36 -6.76 11.88
N VAL A 124 -2.06 -6.59 12.99
CA VAL A 124 -2.06 -5.37 13.78
C VAL A 124 -1.62 -5.69 15.20
N LYS A 125 -0.81 -4.81 15.80
CA LYS A 125 -0.32 -4.99 17.16
C LYS A 125 -0.31 -3.68 17.92
N THR A 126 -0.80 -3.66 19.15
CA THR A 126 -0.75 -2.46 20.01
C THR A 126 0.67 -1.98 20.23
N LYS A 127 0.86 -0.66 20.20
CA LYS A 127 2.17 -0.05 20.46
C LYS A 127 2.58 -0.14 21.93
N ASP A 128 1.61 -0.08 22.84
CA ASP A 128 1.84 -0.12 24.29
C ASP A 128 1.89 -1.54 24.87
N GLY A 129 1.69 -2.57 24.03
CA GLY A 129 1.71 -3.98 24.41
C GLY A 129 0.50 -4.44 25.23
N LYS A 130 -0.49 -3.57 25.49
CA LYS A 130 -1.75 -3.98 26.12
C LYS A 130 -2.66 -4.65 25.11
N ASN A 131 -3.70 -5.32 25.59
CA ASN A 131 -4.69 -5.93 24.73
C ASN A 131 -5.38 -4.89 23.86
N LEU A 132 -5.74 -5.30 22.63
CA LEU A 132 -6.64 -4.52 21.80
C LEU A 132 -7.99 -4.35 22.54
N PRO A 133 -8.70 -3.24 22.31
CA PRO A 133 -10.01 -3.06 22.92
C PRO A 133 -10.93 -4.22 22.56
N LEU A 134 -11.67 -4.72 23.55
CA LEU A 134 -12.57 -5.88 23.42
C LEU A 134 -11.89 -7.18 22.96
N SER A 135 -10.57 -7.29 23.17
CA SER A 135 -9.77 -8.49 22.87
C SER A 135 -9.01 -8.95 24.12
N ASP A 136 -8.66 -10.23 24.16
CA ASP A 136 -7.75 -10.83 25.15
C ASP A 136 -6.28 -10.85 24.69
N SER A 137 -6.00 -10.28 23.51
CA SER A 137 -4.68 -10.26 22.87
C SER A 137 -4.26 -8.85 22.47
N PRO A 138 -2.95 -8.50 22.53
CA PRO A 138 -2.41 -7.25 21.99
C PRO A 138 -2.31 -7.26 20.46
N THR A 139 -2.72 -8.34 19.80
CA THR A 139 -2.54 -8.59 18.37
C THR A 139 -3.81 -9.18 17.77
N ASP A 140 -4.15 -8.74 16.56
CA ASP A 140 -5.20 -9.29 15.72
C ASP A 140 -4.65 -9.44 14.29
N ALA A 141 -5.20 -10.38 13.53
CA ALA A 141 -4.77 -10.65 12.16
C ALA A 141 -5.93 -11.23 11.35
N TRP A 142 -6.05 -10.81 10.08
CA TRP A 142 -7.10 -11.34 9.20
C TRP A 142 -6.66 -11.41 7.74
N PRO A 143 -7.23 -12.35 6.96
CA PRO A 143 -7.15 -12.28 5.51
C PRO A 143 -7.95 -11.06 5.02
N MET A 144 -7.42 -10.38 4.01
CA MET A 144 -8.05 -9.20 3.40
C MET A 144 -8.86 -9.57 2.15
N GLU A 145 -8.81 -10.83 1.72
CA GLU A 145 -9.32 -11.29 0.41
C GLU A 145 -10.83 -11.35 0.35
N LEU A 146 -11.50 -11.50 1.50
CA LEU A 146 -12.94 -11.72 1.61
C LEU A 146 -13.41 -11.21 2.97
N ALA A 147 -13.74 -9.92 3.04
CA ALA A 147 -14.63 -9.44 4.08
C ALA A 147 -16.04 -9.45 3.47
N GLY A 148 -16.69 -10.61 3.58
CA GLY A 148 -18.11 -10.82 3.34
C GLY A 148 -18.75 -11.25 4.65
#